data_AF-A0A2V8QX63-F1
#
_entry.id   AF-A0A2V8QX63-F1
#
_cell.length_a   1.000
_cell.length_b   1.000
_cell.length_c   1.000
_cell.angle_alpha   90.00
_cell.angle_beta   90.00
_cell.angle_gamma   90.00
#
_symmetry.space_group_name_H-M   'P 1'
#
loop_
_entity.id
_entity.type
_entity.pdbx_description
1 polymer ?
#
loop_
_entity_poly.entity_id
_entity_poly.type
_entity_poly.pdbx_seq_one_letter_code
_entity_poly.pdbx_strand_id
1 'polypeptide(L)' 'ETIAEYNLLALPVVDDAGDIAGIVTVDDAMEYLLPKDWRQRLPRVFG' A
#
# COMPACT_ATOMS: atom_id res chain seq x y z
N GLU A 1 -1.47 -4.77 -9.55
CA GLU A 1 -1.96 -3.83 -10.59
C GLU A 1 -3.30 -3.17 -10.23
N THR A 2 -4.17 -3.80 -9.45
CA THR A 2 -5.53 -3.31 -9.10
C THR A 2 -5.60 -1.90 -8.50
N ILE A 3 -4.68 -1.50 -7.60
CA ILE A 3 -4.72 -0.18 -6.96
C ILE A 3 -4.45 0.95 -7.97
N ALA A 4 -3.40 0.78 -8.79
CA ALA A 4 -2.92 1.80 -9.72
C ALA A 4 -3.85 1.97 -10.93
N GLU A 5 -4.47 0.89 -11.40
CA GLU A 5 -5.41 0.92 -12.52
C GLU A 5 -6.66 1.75 -12.22
N TYR A 6 -7.16 1.69 -10.98
CA TYR A 6 -8.39 2.37 -10.57
C TYR A 6 -8.16 3.62 -9.71
N ASN A 7 -6.91 4.05 -9.53
CA ASN A 7 -6.53 5.16 -8.66
C ASN A 7 -7.14 5.05 -7.24
N LEU A 8 -7.14 3.83 -6.69
CA LEU A 8 -7.69 3.55 -5.37
C LEU A 8 -6.64 3.83 -4.29
N LEU A 9 -7.06 4.28 -3.11
CA LEU A 9 -6.16 4.49 -1.96
C LEU A 9 -6.06 3.25 -1.06
N ALA A 10 -7.04 2.35 -1.15
CA ALA A 10 -7.11 1.11 -0.38
C ALA A 10 -7.94 0.05 -1.10
N LEU A 11 -7.74 -1.21 -0.74
CA LEU A 11 -8.55 -2.35 -1.18
C LEU A 11 -9.05 -3.16 0.02
N PRO A 12 -10.28 -3.69 -0.01
CA PRO A 12 -10.75 -4.60 1.02
C PRO A 12 -10.05 -5.96 0.88
N VAL A 13 -9.77 -6.58 2.02
CA VAL A 13 -9.39 -8.00 2.12
C VAL A 13 -10.66 -8.75 2.50
N VAL A 14 -11.00 -9.75 1.70
CA VAL A 14 -12.18 -10.60 1.92
C VAL A 14 -11.74 -12.01 2.29
N ASP A 15 -12.54 -12.69 3.10
CA ASP A 15 -12.37 -14.12 3.36
C ASP A 15 -13.00 -14.98 2.25
N ASP A 16 -12.95 -16.29 2.41
CA ASP A 16 -13.48 -17.25 1.42
C ASP A 16 -15.00 -17.17 1.24
N ALA A 17 -15.73 -16.64 2.23
CA ALA A 17 -17.16 -16.39 2.15
C ALA A 17 -17.48 -15.06 1.45
N GLY A 18 -16.48 -14.22 1.23
CA GLY A 18 -16.60 -12.90 0.64
C GLY A 18 -16.86 -11.79 1.67
N ASP A 19 -16.79 -12.09 2.96
CA ASP A 19 -16.97 -11.12 4.03
C ASP A 19 -15.70 -10.29 4.23
N ILE A 20 -15.85 -9.02 4.61
CA ILE A 20 -14.71 -8.11 4.79
C ILE A 20 -13.94 -8.50 6.06
N ALA A 21 -12.71 -8.97 5.87
CA ALA A 21 -11.76 -9.25 6.94
C ALA A 21 -10.92 -8.01 7.33
N GLY A 22 -10.76 -7.05 6.42
CA GLY A 22 -10.00 -5.83 6.66
C GLY A 22 -9.77 -5.00 5.40
N ILE A 23 -8.80 -4.07 5.47
CA ILE A 23 -8.37 -3.24 4.35
C ILE A 23 -6.84 -3.23 4.25
N VAL A 24 -6.32 -3.05 3.04
CA VAL A 24 -4.90 -2.74 2.79
C VAL A 24 -4.80 -1.40 2.07
N THR A 25 -3.87 -0.56 2.48
CA THR A 25 -3.65 0.77 1.86
C THR A 25 -2.53 0.74 0.83
N VAL A 26 -2.48 1.74 -0.04
CA VAL A 26 -1.38 1.89 -1.01
C VAL A 26 -0.03 2.05 -0.32
N ASP A 27 0.02 2.73 0.83
CA ASP A 27 1.25 2.97 1.58
C ASP A 27 1.83 1.67 2.16
N ASP A 28 0.96 0.76 2.65
CA ASP A 28 1.38 -0.57 3.13
C ASP A 28 2.04 -1.38 2.01
N ALA A 29 1.40 -1.43 0.83
CA ALA A 29 1.93 -2.15 -0.32
C ALA A 29 3.26 -1.56 -0.80
N MET A 30 3.39 -0.23 -0.75
CA MET A 30 4.64 0.45 -1.07
C MET A 30 5.74 0.08 -0.06
N GLU A 31 5.48 0.01 1.25
CA GLU A 31 6.50 -0.38 2.23
C GLU A 31 7.12 -1.77 1.95
N TYR A 32 6.33 -2.74 1.48
CA TYR A 32 6.85 -4.06 1.09
C TYR A 32 7.66 -4.04 -0.22
N LEU A 33 7.29 -3.17 -1.16
CA LEU A 33 7.95 -3.04 -2.45
C LEU A 33 9.20 -2.17 -2.40
N LEU A 34 9.38 -1.37 -1.33
CA LEU A 34 10.52 -0.50 -1.15
C LEU A 34 11.70 -1.23 -0.46
N PRO A 35 12.84 -1.53 -1.13
CA PRO A 35 14.09 -1.91 -0.51
C PRO A 35 14.44 -1.02 0.67
N LYS A 36 15.00 -1.65 1.71
CA LYS A 36 15.37 -1.01 2.99
C LYS A 36 16.22 0.26 2.81
N ASP A 37 16.93 0.39 1.69
CA ASP A 37 17.86 1.48 1.41
C ASP A 37 17.21 2.72 0.77
N TRP A 38 15.94 2.67 0.38
CA TRP A 38 15.27 3.82 -0.22
C TRP A 38 15.00 4.96 0.77
N ARG A 39 14.96 4.67 2.09
CA ARG A 39 14.88 5.69 3.15
C ARG A 39 16.10 6.62 3.20
N GLN A 40 17.28 6.21 2.71
CA GLN A 40 18.49 7.07 2.71
C GLN A 40 18.50 8.13 1.57
N ARG A 41 17.60 8.03 0.59
CA ARG A 41 17.63 8.87 -0.63
C ARG A 41 16.51 9.90 -0.69
N LEU A 42 15.59 9.92 0.27
CA LEU A 42 14.56 10.94 0.32
C LEU A 42 15.13 12.22 0.97
N PRO A 43 15.15 13.37 0.27
CA PRO A 43 15.49 14.63 0.90
C PRO A 43 14.53 14.88 2.06
N ARG A 44 14.98 15.57 3.11
CA ARG A 44 14.11 16.03 4.20
C ARG A 44 13.14 17.08 3.65
N VAL A 45 12.04 16.66 3.02
CA VAL A 45 10.99 17.56 2.52
C VAL A 45 9.79 17.64 3.47
N PHE A 46 9.80 16.84 4.55
CA PHE A 46 8.80 16.90 5.61
C PHE A 46 9.49 17.14 6.96
N GLY A 47 9.80 18.40 7.21
CA GLY A 47 10.10 18.97 8.52
C GLY A 47 9.18 20.15 8.74
#